data_AF-A0A438HPL8-F1
#
_entry.id   AF-A0A438HPL8-F1
#
_cell.length_a   1.000
_cell.length_b   1.000
_cell.length_c   1.000
_cell.angle_alpha   90.00
_cell.angle_beta   90.00
_cell.angle_gamma   90.00
#
_symmetry.space_group_name_H-M   'P 1'
#
loop_
_entity.id
_entity.type
_entity.pdbx_description
1 polymer ?
#
loop_
_entity_poly.entity_id
_entity_poly.type
_entity_poly.pdbx_seq_one_letter_code
_entity_poly.pdbx_strand_id
1 'polypeptide(L)'
;MRLYNKGLHSALSIETPNPFSPFFQGSQLTFPETTMAGRGKSLGAGAAKKATSRSSKAGLQFPVGRIARFLKAGKYAERVGAGAPVYLAAVLEYLAAEVLELAGNAARDNKKTRIVPRHIQLAVRNDEELSKLLGSVTIANGGVMPNIHNLLLPKKSSSSKAVQQLMMITEPIDSHEVQNENIGAVIGEIA
;
A
#
# COMPACT_ATOMS: atom_id res chain seq x y z
N MET A 1 78.50 -13.07 29.97
CA MET A 1 78.75 -14.32 29.21
C MET A 1 77.69 -14.39 28.12
N ARG A 2 77.96 -14.11 26.82
CA ARG A 2 78.46 -15.06 25.78
C ARG A 2 77.97 -16.49 26.06
N LEU A 3 77.28 -17.24 25.20
CA LEU A 3 77.04 -17.23 23.75
C LEU A 3 76.07 -18.41 23.46
N TYR A 4 75.39 -18.37 22.30
CA TYR A 4 74.87 -19.52 21.51
C TYR A 4 73.65 -20.32 22.01
N ASN A 5 72.53 -20.20 21.28
CA ASN A 5 72.19 -21.25 20.31
C ASN A 5 71.26 -20.71 19.19
N LYS A 6 71.77 -20.68 17.96
CA LYS A 6 70.99 -20.45 16.72
C LYS A 6 70.57 -21.82 16.20
N GLY A 7 69.28 -22.14 16.30
CA GLY A 7 68.68 -23.37 15.76
C GLY A 7 67.63 -23.05 14.71
N LEU A 8 68.08 -23.01 13.46
CA LEU A 8 67.38 -23.31 12.21
C LEU A 8 65.83 -23.43 12.26
N HIS A 9 65.14 -22.39 11.80
CA HIS A 9 63.81 -22.55 11.20
C HIS A 9 63.98 -23.03 9.75
N SER A 10 63.88 -24.34 9.53
CA SER A 10 63.64 -24.89 8.18
C SER A 10 62.14 -24.81 7.90
N ALA A 11 61.74 -23.77 7.18
CA ALA A 11 60.40 -23.68 6.59
C ALA A 11 60.27 -24.73 5.47
N LEU A 12 59.67 -25.88 5.78
CA LEU A 12 59.06 -26.73 4.75
C LEU A 12 57.71 -26.10 4.37
N SER A 13 57.75 -25.15 3.44
CA SER A 13 56.57 -24.76 2.67
C SER A 13 56.32 -25.86 1.65
N ILE A 14 55.42 -26.78 1.96
CA ILE A 14 54.85 -27.70 0.97
C ILE A 14 53.84 -26.87 0.18
N GLU A 15 54.28 -26.30 -0.93
CA GLU A 15 53.38 -25.67 -1.89
C GLU A 15 52.49 -26.75 -2.51
N THR A 16 51.20 -26.72 -2.20
CA THR A 16 50.20 -27.49 -2.93
C THR A 16 50.25 -27.05 -4.40
N PRO A 17 50.49 -27.93 -5.37
CA PRO A 17 50.66 -27.53 -6.76
C PRO A 17 49.38 -26.88 -7.28
N ASN A 18 49.53 -25.69 -7.86
CA ASN A 18 48.46 -24.95 -8.53
C ASN A 18 47.97 -25.79 -9.73
N PRO A 19 46.67 -26.14 -9.82
CA PRO A 19 46.15 -26.99 -10.89
C PRO A 19 46.19 -26.35 -12.30
N PHE A 20 46.65 -25.09 -12.40
CA PHE A 20 46.78 -24.35 -13.65
C PHE A 20 48.24 -24.18 -14.13
N SER A 21 49.23 -24.77 -13.46
CA SER A 21 50.60 -24.72 -13.96
C SER A 21 50.79 -25.69 -15.14
N PRO A 22 51.31 -25.25 -16.30
CA PRO A 22 51.71 -26.16 -17.37
C PRO A 22 52.78 -27.13 -16.85
N PHE A 23 52.68 -28.39 -17.26
CA PHE A 23 53.66 -29.42 -16.91
C PHE A 23 54.34 -29.93 -18.18
N PHE A 24 55.60 -30.32 -18.07
CA PHE A 24 56.37 -30.83 -19.19
C PHE A 24 56.25 -32.35 -19.25
N GLN A 25 55.69 -32.87 -20.34
CA GLN A 25 55.75 -34.28 -20.66
C GLN A 25 56.67 -34.48 -21.86
N GLY A 26 57.96 -34.76 -21.59
CA GLY A 26 59.01 -34.78 -22.61
C GLY A 26 59.46 -33.37 -23.02
N SER A 27 59.81 -33.17 -24.29
CA SER A 27 60.31 -31.89 -24.84
C SER A 27 59.21 -30.89 -25.23
N GLN A 28 57.94 -31.14 -24.86
CA GLN A 28 56.80 -30.31 -25.24
C GLN A 28 56.05 -29.81 -23.99
N LEU A 29 55.66 -28.53 -24.00
CA LEU A 29 54.81 -27.89 -23.00
C LEU A 29 53.35 -28.31 -23.22
N THR A 30 52.71 -28.95 -22.23
CA THR A 30 51.29 -29.32 -22.29
C THR A 30 50.50 -28.60 -21.20
N PHE A 31 49.31 -28.12 -21.57
CA PHE A 31 48.35 -27.49 -20.66
C PHE A 31 47.19 -28.48 -20.39
N PRO A 32 46.63 -28.54 -19.17
CA PRO A 32 45.49 -29.41 -18.88
C PRO A 32 44.25 -28.98 -19.68
N GLU A 33 43.73 -29.90 -20.50
CA GLU A 33 42.49 -29.70 -21.25
C GLU A 33 41.31 -29.62 -20.28
N THR A 34 40.66 -28.45 -20.21
CA THR A 34 39.53 -28.24 -19.32
C THR A 34 38.28 -28.87 -19.92
N THR A 35 38.00 -30.12 -19.57
CA THR A 35 36.73 -30.78 -19.91
C THR A 35 35.57 -30.04 -19.23
N MET A 36 34.87 -29.19 -19.98
CA MET A 36 33.71 -28.45 -19.49
C MET A 36 32.52 -29.41 -19.30
N ALA A 37 32.43 -30.00 -18.10
CA ALA A 37 31.28 -30.78 -17.68
C ALA A 37 30.02 -29.89 -17.61
N GLY A 38 29.01 -30.25 -18.40
CA GLY A 38 27.58 -29.95 -18.25
C GLY A 38 27.19 -28.59 -17.69
N ARG A 39 26.95 -27.60 -18.57
CA ARG A 39 26.21 -26.38 -18.23
C ARG A 39 24.71 -26.67 -18.06
N GLY A 40 24.38 -27.39 -16.99
CA GLY A 40 23.02 -27.53 -16.50
C GLY A 40 22.59 -26.25 -15.76
N LYS A 41 21.38 -25.78 -16.08
CA LYS A 41 20.72 -24.54 -15.64
C LYS A 41 21.13 -23.33 -16.48
N SER A 42 20.16 -22.87 -17.26
CA SER A 42 20.20 -21.74 -18.20
C SER A 42 20.72 -20.44 -17.56
N LEU A 43 22.03 -20.32 -17.42
CA LEU A 43 22.78 -19.08 -17.34
C LEU A 43 23.31 -18.76 -18.75
N GLY A 44 22.42 -18.87 -19.73
CA GLY A 44 22.68 -18.64 -21.14
C GLY A 44 21.98 -17.36 -21.56
N ALA A 45 22.72 -16.50 -22.24
CA ALA A 45 22.26 -15.32 -22.95
C ALA A 45 21.29 -15.66 -24.10
N GLY A 46 20.19 -16.35 -23.79
CA GLY A 46 19.00 -16.36 -24.62
C GLY A 46 18.21 -15.09 -24.29
N ALA A 47 17.85 -14.31 -25.31
CA ALA A 47 17.12 -13.04 -25.23
C ALA A 47 16.35 -12.91 -23.91
N ALA A 48 16.85 -12.05 -23.01
CA ALA A 48 16.31 -11.92 -21.66
C ALA A 48 14.79 -11.70 -21.75
N LYS A 49 14.02 -12.75 -21.43
CA LYS A 49 12.55 -12.65 -21.40
C LYS A 49 12.21 -11.44 -20.54
N LYS A 50 11.37 -10.54 -21.06
CA LYS A 50 10.97 -9.32 -20.36
C LYS A 50 10.61 -9.66 -18.91
N ALA A 51 11.37 -9.11 -17.96
CA ALA A 51 11.21 -9.46 -16.57
C ALA A 51 9.79 -9.08 -16.11
N THR A 52 9.00 -10.08 -15.73
CA THR A 52 7.65 -9.89 -15.20
C THR A 52 7.72 -9.63 -13.71
N SER A 53 7.10 -8.52 -13.29
CA SER A 53 7.12 -8.11 -11.88
C SER A 53 6.35 -9.12 -11.02
N ARG A 54 6.76 -9.26 -9.75
CA ARG A 54 6.03 -10.12 -8.79
C ARG A 54 4.61 -9.61 -8.51
N SER A 55 4.38 -8.30 -8.55
CA SER A 55 3.05 -7.70 -8.43
C SER A 55 2.15 -8.11 -9.59
N SER A 56 2.64 -7.98 -10.83
CA SER A 56 1.88 -8.38 -12.03
C SER A 56 1.58 -9.88 -12.06
N LYS A 57 2.50 -10.73 -11.57
CA LYS A 57 2.27 -12.18 -11.41
C LYS A 57 1.22 -12.51 -10.36
N ALA A 58 1.12 -11.68 -9.31
CA ALA A 58 0.17 -11.85 -8.23
C ALA A 58 -1.18 -11.15 -8.48
N GLY A 59 -1.31 -10.37 -9.56
CA GLY A 59 -2.53 -9.59 -9.84
C GLY A 59 -2.73 -8.38 -8.92
N LEU A 60 -1.67 -7.89 -8.27
CA LEU A 60 -1.74 -6.80 -7.29
C LEU A 60 -1.24 -5.49 -7.89
N GLN A 61 -1.91 -4.38 -7.56
CA GLN A 61 -1.43 -3.02 -7.83
C GLN A 61 -0.30 -2.63 -6.88
N PHE A 62 -0.33 -3.14 -5.64
CA PHE A 62 0.67 -2.82 -4.64
C PHE A 62 2.04 -3.47 -4.94
N PRO A 63 3.16 -2.79 -4.61
CA PRO A 63 4.50 -3.24 -4.99
C PRO A 63 5.03 -4.35 -4.07
N VAL A 64 4.75 -5.61 -4.40
CA VAL A 64 5.23 -6.82 -3.70
C VAL A 64 6.76 -6.80 -3.52
N GLY A 65 7.48 -6.36 -4.56
CA GLY A 65 8.95 -6.28 -4.52
C GLY A 65 9.48 -5.31 -3.45
N ARG A 66 8.80 -4.17 -3.27
CA ARG A 66 9.15 -3.15 -2.28
C ARG A 66 8.82 -3.63 -0.87
N ILE A 67 7.66 -4.25 -0.69
CA ILE A 67 7.23 -4.83 0.59
C ILE A 67 8.19 -5.92 1.04
N ALA A 68 8.64 -6.80 0.12
CA ALA A 68 9.66 -7.80 0.44
C ALA A 68 10.97 -7.19 0.94
N ARG A 69 11.39 -6.06 0.37
CA ARG A 69 12.58 -5.34 0.83
C ARG A 69 12.36 -4.73 2.21
N PHE A 70 11.20 -4.12 2.47
CA PHE A 70 10.86 -3.56 3.78
C PHE A 70 10.76 -4.61 4.87
N LEU A 71 10.21 -5.80 4.59
CA LEU A 71 10.18 -6.91 5.56
C LEU A 71 11.59 -7.36 5.97
N LYS A 72 12.54 -7.40 5.02
CA LYS A 72 13.95 -7.72 5.33
C LYS A 72 14.66 -6.59 6.08
N ALA A 73 14.44 -5.35 5.65
CA ALA A 73 15.04 -4.17 6.30
C ALA A 73 14.56 -3.98 7.74
N GLY A 74 13.29 -4.31 8.02
CA GLY A 74 12.68 -4.22 9.35
C GLY A 74 13.16 -5.29 10.34
N LYS A 75 13.93 -6.29 9.92
CA LYS A 75 14.48 -7.36 10.77
C LYS A 75 13.43 -8.06 11.65
N TYR A 76 12.20 -8.23 11.15
CA TYR A 76 11.11 -8.89 11.88
C TYR A 76 11.37 -10.40 12.14
N ALA A 77 12.17 -11.02 11.27
CA ALA A 77 12.63 -12.41 11.39
C ALA A 77 13.95 -12.59 10.63
N GLU A 78 14.70 -13.64 10.95
CA GLU A 78 15.95 -13.99 10.23
C GLU A 78 15.71 -14.27 8.74
N ARG A 79 14.57 -14.92 8.43
CA ARG A 79 14.16 -15.29 7.06
C ARG A 79 12.73 -14.86 6.80
N VAL A 80 12.48 -14.37 5.60
CA VAL A 80 11.14 -14.01 5.12
C VAL A 80 10.79 -14.90 3.95
N GLY A 81 9.73 -15.70 4.10
CA GLY A 81 9.23 -16.59 3.04
C GLY A 81 8.77 -15.82 1.79
N ALA A 82 8.80 -16.47 0.63
CA ALA A 82 8.48 -15.82 -0.65
C ALA A 82 7.01 -15.36 -0.75
N GLY A 83 6.08 -16.05 -0.06
CA GLY A 83 4.66 -15.72 -0.04
C GLY A 83 4.27 -14.59 0.93
N ALA A 84 5.05 -14.36 1.99
CA ALA A 84 4.78 -13.32 2.98
C ALA A 84 4.60 -11.91 2.37
N PRO A 85 5.48 -11.40 1.49
CA PRO A 85 5.29 -10.09 0.88
C PRO A 85 4.12 -10.02 -0.11
N VAL A 86 3.69 -11.16 -0.68
CA VAL A 86 2.52 -11.20 -1.58
C VAL A 86 1.25 -11.07 -0.73
N TYR A 87 1.16 -11.86 0.34
CA TYR A 87 0.00 -11.83 1.24
C TYR A 87 -0.16 -10.45 1.90
N LEU A 88 0.93 -9.89 2.45
CA LEU A 88 0.88 -8.57 3.04
C LEU A 88 0.52 -7.48 2.02
N ALA A 89 1.01 -7.57 0.79
CA ALA A 89 0.64 -6.63 -0.27
C ALA A 89 -0.87 -6.70 -0.58
N ALA A 90 -1.43 -7.90 -0.67
CA ALA A 90 -2.86 -8.09 -0.91
C ALA A 90 -3.72 -7.50 0.21
N VAL A 91 -3.36 -7.74 1.47
CA VAL A 91 -4.09 -7.19 2.63
C VAL A 91 -4.02 -5.65 2.65
N LEU A 92 -2.83 -5.08 2.40
CA LEU A 92 -2.68 -3.62 2.36
C LEU A 92 -3.46 -2.99 1.19
N GLU A 93 -3.49 -3.66 0.04
CA GLU A 93 -4.27 -3.22 -1.13
C GLU A 93 -5.76 -3.26 -0.84
N TYR A 94 -6.24 -4.34 -0.22
CA TYR A 94 -7.64 -4.49 0.18
C TYR A 94 -8.07 -3.39 1.16
N LEU A 95 -7.33 -3.17 2.25
CA LEU A 95 -7.65 -2.14 3.23
C LEU A 95 -7.61 -0.72 2.61
N ALA A 96 -6.66 -0.46 1.71
CA ALA A 96 -6.60 0.81 1.01
C ALA A 96 -7.80 1.01 0.07
N ALA A 97 -8.21 -0.04 -0.64
CA ALA A 97 -9.39 0.00 -1.50
C ALA A 97 -10.67 0.30 -0.69
N GLU A 98 -10.87 -0.39 0.44
CA GLU A 98 -12.03 -0.21 1.32
C GLU A 98 -12.14 1.25 1.82
N VAL A 99 -11.04 1.79 2.35
CA VAL A 99 -11.01 3.19 2.83
C VAL A 99 -11.27 4.17 1.67
N LEU A 100 -10.73 3.91 0.47
CA LEU A 100 -10.92 4.77 -0.68
C LEU A 100 -12.35 4.69 -1.25
N GLU A 101 -13.00 3.54 -1.19
CA GLU A 101 -14.39 3.36 -1.60
C GLU A 101 -15.32 4.19 -0.72
N LEU A 102 -15.22 4.00 0.60
CA LEU A 102 -16.03 4.73 1.57
C LEU A 102 -15.73 6.24 1.55
N ALA A 103 -14.45 6.63 1.46
CA ALA A 103 -14.08 8.05 1.36
C ALA A 103 -14.50 8.65 0.00
N GLY A 104 -14.56 7.85 -1.06
CA GLY A 104 -15.09 8.24 -2.36
C GLY A 104 -16.59 8.51 -2.30
N ASN A 105 -17.35 7.65 -1.62
CA ASN A 105 -18.78 7.85 -1.36
C ASN A 105 -19.00 9.12 -0.54
N ALA A 106 -18.27 9.30 0.57
CA ALA A 106 -18.34 10.52 1.37
C ALA A 106 -17.93 11.79 0.60
N ALA A 107 -17.04 11.70 -0.39
CA ALA A 107 -16.72 12.82 -1.27
C ALA A 107 -17.90 13.17 -2.19
N ARG A 108 -18.53 12.16 -2.78
CA ARG A 108 -19.71 12.30 -3.65
C ARG A 108 -20.89 12.89 -2.89
N ASP A 109 -21.15 12.44 -1.67
CA ASP A 109 -22.22 12.98 -0.80
C ASP A 109 -22.02 14.46 -0.51
N ASN A 110 -20.76 14.88 -0.34
CA ASN A 110 -20.37 16.27 -0.18
C ASN A 110 -20.27 17.04 -1.51
N LYS A 111 -20.77 16.46 -2.62
CA LYS A 111 -20.77 17.03 -3.98
C LYS A 111 -19.37 17.40 -4.47
N LYS A 112 -18.35 16.63 -4.09
CA LYS A 112 -16.94 16.83 -4.46
C LYS A 112 -16.40 15.63 -5.23
N THR A 113 -15.55 15.91 -6.22
CA THR A 113 -14.87 14.88 -7.02
C THR A 113 -13.53 14.45 -6.45
N ARG A 114 -12.96 15.24 -5.52
CA ARG A 114 -11.65 14.98 -4.90
C ARG A 114 -11.82 14.54 -3.45
N ILE A 115 -11.17 13.45 -3.08
CA ILE A 115 -11.04 13.00 -1.69
C ILE A 115 -10.12 13.97 -0.94
N VAL A 116 -10.59 14.46 0.22
CA VAL A 116 -9.81 15.29 1.16
C VAL A 116 -9.81 14.62 2.54
N PRO A 117 -8.94 15.01 3.49
CA PRO A 117 -8.84 14.35 4.79
C PRO A 117 -10.17 14.26 5.56
N ARG A 118 -11.07 15.24 5.39
CA ARG A 118 -12.43 15.20 5.94
C ARG A 118 -13.22 13.97 5.48
N HIS A 119 -13.15 13.60 4.20
CA HIS A 119 -13.89 12.45 3.67
C HIS A 119 -13.34 11.13 4.24
N ILE A 120 -12.02 11.04 4.42
CA ILE A 120 -11.38 9.88 5.06
C ILE A 120 -11.82 9.76 6.52
N GLN A 121 -11.84 10.87 7.27
CA GLN A 121 -12.32 10.88 8.65
C GLN A 121 -13.78 10.44 8.76
N LEU A 122 -14.66 10.96 7.89
CA LEU A 122 -16.07 10.56 7.88
C LEU A 122 -16.23 9.07 7.57
N ALA A 123 -15.53 8.56 6.56
CA ALA A 123 -15.55 7.15 6.20
C ALA A 123 -15.08 6.25 7.35
N VAL A 124 -13.91 6.54 7.92
CA VAL A 124 -13.31 5.73 9.00
C VAL A 124 -14.14 5.75 10.28
N ARG A 125 -14.76 6.88 10.64
CA ARG A 125 -15.50 7.00 11.90
C ARG A 125 -16.96 6.54 11.81
N ASN A 126 -17.52 6.47 10.60
CA ASN A 126 -18.84 5.90 10.37
C ASN A 126 -18.83 4.38 10.21
N ASP A 127 -17.68 3.80 9.85
CA ASP A 127 -17.51 2.36 9.75
C ASP A 127 -17.00 1.75 11.07
N GLU A 128 -17.65 0.70 11.55
CA GLU A 128 -17.35 0.10 12.85
C GLU A 128 -15.97 -0.57 12.87
N GLU A 129 -15.63 -1.33 11.83
CA GLU A 129 -14.40 -2.11 11.76
C GLU A 129 -13.18 -1.20 11.59
N LEU A 130 -13.27 -0.20 10.70
CA LEU A 130 -12.24 0.81 10.49
C LEU A 130 -12.08 1.73 11.70
N SER A 131 -13.17 2.11 12.37
CA SER A 131 -13.10 2.92 13.59
C SER A 131 -12.39 2.16 14.71
N LYS A 132 -12.62 0.85 14.82
CA LYS A 132 -11.90 -0.03 15.76
C LYS A 132 -10.44 -0.18 15.39
N LEU A 133 -10.14 -0.45 14.11
CA LEU A 133 -8.78 -0.62 13.59
C LEU A 133 -7.94 0.66 13.77
N LEU A 134 -8.55 1.83 13.57
CA LEU A 134 -7.90 3.15 13.58
C LEU A 134 -8.29 4.00 14.81
N GLY A 135 -8.71 3.35 15.91
CA GLY A 135 -9.23 4.01 17.09
C GLY A 135 -8.29 5.08 17.66
N SER A 136 -7.01 4.77 17.76
CA SER A 136 -5.95 5.64 18.28
C SER A 136 -5.29 6.55 17.23
N VAL A 137 -5.65 6.42 15.96
CA VAL A 137 -5.03 7.18 14.87
C VAL A 137 -5.70 8.55 14.74
N THR A 138 -4.89 9.60 14.70
CA THR A 138 -5.36 10.97 14.42
C THR A 138 -5.20 11.27 12.93
N ILE A 139 -6.31 11.55 12.25
CA ILE A 139 -6.30 11.98 10.85
C ILE A 139 -6.19 13.51 10.82
N ALA A 140 -5.03 14.01 10.38
CA ALA A 140 -4.79 15.44 10.23
C ALA A 140 -5.85 16.08 9.31
N ASN A 141 -6.35 17.26 9.71
CA ASN A 141 -7.38 18.02 8.97
C ASN A 141 -8.69 17.24 8.73
N GLY A 142 -8.96 16.17 9.48
CA GLY A 142 -10.17 15.37 9.37
C GLY A 142 -11.39 15.94 10.11
N GLY A 143 -11.17 16.72 11.18
CA GLY A 143 -12.24 17.16 12.09
C GLY A 143 -12.90 16.00 12.84
N VAL A 144 -14.14 16.18 13.29
CA VAL A 144 -14.90 15.16 14.06
C VAL A 144 -16.26 14.87 13.45
N MET A 145 -16.86 13.74 13.81
CA MET A 145 -18.25 13.44 13.43
C MET A 145 -19.20 14.47 14.05
N PRO A 146 -20.16 15.03 13.29
CA PRO A 146 -21.18 15.89 13.87
C PRO A 146 -22.00 15.11 14.89
N ASN A 147 -21.90 15.48 16.17
CA ASN A 147 -22.65 14.87 17.25
C ASN A 147 -22.94 15.94 18.32
N ILE A 148 -24.20 16.10 18.69
CA ILE A 148 -24.64 17.04 19.73
C ILE A 148 -25.39 16.22 20.78
N HIS A 149 -24.92 16.28 22.03
CA HIS A 149 -25.57 15.58 23.13
C HIS A 149 -26.97 16.16 23.36
N ASN A 150 -27.98 15.31 23.58
CA ASN A 150 -29.40 15.70 23.67
C ASN A 150 -29.69 16.80 24.71
N LEU A 151 -28.88 16.88 25.77
CA LEU A 151 -28.99 17.92 26.81
C LEU A 151 -28.66 19.33 26.31
N LEU A 152 -27.89 19.45 25.23
CA LEU A 152 -27.50 20.73 24.63
C LEU A 152 -28.52 21.20 23.59
N LEU A 153 -29.49 20.37 23.24
CA LEU A 153 -30.55 20.77 22.33
C LEU A 153 -31.52 21.72 23.05
N PRO A 154 -32.00 22.77 22.38
CA PRO A 154 -33.03 23.64 22.95
C PRO A 154 -34.22 22.80 23.41
N LYS A 155 -34.74 23.06 24.61
CA LYS A 155 -36.04 22.51 25.02
C LYS A 155 -37.06 22.95 23.97
N LYS A 156 -37.76 21.99 23.35
CA LYS A 156 -38.82 22.25 22.36
C LYS A 156 -39.78 23.32 22.89
N SER A 157 -39.68 24.56 22.38
CA SER A 157 -40.75 25.53 22.48
C SER A 157 -41.77 25.22 21.39
N SER A 158 -43.06 25.37 21.69
CA SER A 158 -44.22 25.02 20.86
C SER A 158 -44.34 25.77 19.52
N SER A 159 -43.35 26.55 19.09
CA SER A 159 -43.37 27.37 17.88
C SER A 159 -42.87 26.66 16.61
N SER A 160 -42.17 25.52 16.72
CA SER A 160 -41.56 24.86 15.54
C SER A 160 -42.50 23.91 14.78
N LYS A 161 -43.75 23.69 15.23
CA LYS A 161 -44.73 22.88 14.49
C LYS A 161 -45.21 23.57 13.20
N ALA A 162 -45.25 24.91 13.16
CA ALA A 162 -45.75 25.63 11.98
C ALA A 162 -44.85 25.46 10.74
N VAL A 163 -43.53 25.44 10.92
CA VAL A 163 -42.57 25.28 9.81
C VAL A 163 -42.53 23.83 9.30
N GLN A 164 -42.66 22.85 10.20
CA GLN A 164 -42.71 21.43 9.82
C GLN A 164 -44.03 21.07 9.12
N GLN A 165 -45.15 21.66 9.54
CA GLN A 165 -46.45 21.48 8.89
C GLN A 165 -46.47 22.11 7.48
N LEU A 166 -45.83 23.28 7.30
CA LEU A 166 -45.79 23.97 6.01
C LEU A 166 -44.90 23.25 4.98
N MET A 167 -43.78 22.65 5.41
CA MET A 167 -42.92 21.81 4.55
C MET A 167 -43.56 20.47 4.16
N MET A 168 -44.55 19.98 4.90
CA MET A 168 -45.27 18.74 4.58
C MET A 168 -46.46 18.96 3.64
N ILE A 169 -46.87 20.21 3.40
CA ILE A 169 -47.99 20.56 2.50
C ILE A 169 -47.50 20.88 1.08
N THR A 170 -46.21 21.15 0.89
CA THR A 170 -45.62 21.32 -0.45
C THR A 170 -45.10 19.99 -0.96
N GLU A 171 -45.83 19.39 -1.90
CA GLU A 171 -45.38 18.25 -2.73
C GLU A 171 -43.93 18.46 -3.21
N PRO A 172 -43.09 17.41 -3.27
CA PRO A 172 -41.73 17.52 -3.80
C PRO A 172 -41.83 17.78 -5.31
N ILE A 173 -41.45 18.98 -5.74
CA ILE A 173 -41.32 19.30 -7.17
C ILE A 173 -40.25 18.38 -7.76
N ASP A 174 -40.69 17.45 -8.60
CA ASP A 174 -39.83 16.62 -9.43
C ASP A 174 -39.01 17.54 -10.35
N SER A 175 -37.69 17.40 -10.33
CA SER A 175 -36.77 18.37 -10.94
C SER A 175 -36.69 18.31 -12.47
N HIS A 176 -37.72 17.83 -13.15
CA HIS A 176 -37.74 17.67 -14.61
C HIS A 176 -38.88 18.34 -15.37
N GLU A 177 -39.82 19.04 -14.75
CA GLU A 177 -40.88 19.72 -15.52
C GLU A 177 -41.46 20.94 -14.82
N VAL A 178 -40.94 22.15 -15.08
CA VAL A 178 -41.74 23.38 -15.25
C VAL A 178 -40.91 24.37 -16.09
N GLN A 179 -41.04 24.27 -17.41
CA GLN A 179 -40.98 25.47 -18.25
C GLN A 179 -42.39 26.07 -18.27
N ASN A 180 -42.46 27.39 -18.09
CA ASN A 180 -43.59 28.25 -18.45
C ASN A 180 -44.89 28.04 -17.64
N GLU A 181 -45.19 28.99 -16.73
CA GLU A 181 -46.21 30.05 -16.94
C GLU A 181 -46.64 30.67 -15.59
N ASN A 182 -46.52 32.00 -15.52
CA ASN A 182 -47.44 32.92 -14.85
C ASN A 182 -47.55 32.96 -13.30
N ILE A 183 -46.53 33.51 -12.61
CA ILE A 183 -46.64 33.98 -11.21
C ILE A 183 -47.07 35.45 -11.20
N GLY A 184 -48.32 35.72 -11.59
CA GLY A 184 -48.88 37.08 -11.66
C GLY A 184 -50.26 37.26 -11.05
N ALA A 185 -50.96 36.21 -10.61
CA ALA A 185 -52.42 36.27 -10.41
C ALA A 185 -52.94 36.02 -8.98
N VAL A 186 -52.10 35.86 -7.95
CA VAL A 186 -52.60 35.40 -6.61
C VAL A 186 -52.29 36.37 -5.46
N ILE A 187 -51.96 37.64 -5.72
CA ILE A 187 -51.68 38.63 -4.65
C ILE A 187 -52.52 39.91 -4.80
N GLY A 188 -53.80 39.78 -5.15
CA GLY A 188 -54.65 40.92 -5.50
C GLY A 188 -56.07 40.92 -4.93
N GLU A 189 -56.37 40.19 -3.85
CA GLU A 189 -57.73 40.18 -3.29
C GLU A 189 -57.75 40.07 -1.75
N ILE A 190 -56.97 40.92 -1.07
CA ILE A 190 -57.26 41.36 0.30
C ILE A 190 -56.75 42.81 0.44
N ALA A 191 -57.57 43.77 0.00
CA ALA A 191 -57.52 45.18 0.40
C ALA A 191 -58.88 45.83 0.18
#